data_AF-A0A4R6VI54-F1
#
_entry.id   AF-A0A4R6VI54-F1
#
_cell.length_a   1.000
_cell.length_b   1.000
_cell.length_c   1.000
_cell.angle_alpha   90.00
_cell.angle_beta   90.00
_cell.angle_gamma   90.00
#
_symmetry.space_group_name_H-M   'P 1'
#
loop_
_entity.id
_entity.type
_entity.pdbx_description
1 polymer ?
#
loop_
_entity_poly.entity_id
_entity_poly.type
_entity_poly.pdbx_seq_one_letter_code
_entity_poly.pdbx_strand_id
1 'polypeptide(L)'
;MHEALHPEHREEFDHAFRAALDEAARDLDLTVVHQTVEYWRRRAWITRDRDEHRRVVRDAVTQLTGEAPPDDEPTDVSERRL
;
A
#
# COMPACT_ATOMS: atom_id res chain seq x y z
N MET A 1 -5.25 -9.49 -1.65
CA MET A 1 -5.38 -8.15 -2.27
C MET A 1 -5.88 -7.14 -1.23
N HIS A 2 -7.06 -7.35 -0.65
CA HIS A 2 -7.64 -6.48 0.40
C HIS A 2 -6.68 -6.12 1.55
N GLU A 3 -6.01 -7.12 2.13
CA GLU A 3 -5.07 -6.92 3.24
C GLU A 3 -3.77 -6.18 2.85
N ALA A 4 -3.41 -6.21 1.56
CA ALA A 4 -2.20 -5.54 1.05
C ALA A 4 -2.43 -4.05 0.74
N LEU A 5 -3.68 -3.59 0.80
CA LEU A 5 -4.05 -2.19 0.63
C LEU A 5 -4.01 -1.48 1.98
N HIS A 6 -3.60 -0.20 1.95
CA HIS A 6 -3.76 0.71 3.08
C HIS A 6 -5.25 0.74 3.49
N PRO A 7 -5.58 0.81 4.80
CA PRO A 7 -6.97 0.74 5.28
C PRO A 7 -7.91 1.73 4.58
N GLU A 8 -7.41 2.93 4.30
CA GLU A 8 -8.14 4.01 3.62
C GLU A 8 -8.56 3.67 2.17
N HIS A 9 -7.86 2.73 1.52
CA HIS A 9 -8.14 2.33 0.13
C HIS A 9 -8.98 1.05 0.03
N ARG A 10 -9.30 0.39 1.15
CA ARG A 10 -10.01 -0.90 1.15
C ARG A 10 -11.46 -0.75 0.69
N GLU A 11 -12.16 0.27 1.18
CA GLU A 11 -13.56 0.52 0.79
C GLU A 11 -13.67 0.94 -0.68
N GLU A 12 -12.75 1.77 -1.16
CA GLU A 12 -12.69 2.18 -2.57
C GLU A 12 -12.41 0.99 -3.49
N PHE A 13 -11.49 0.09 -3.10
CA PHE A 13 -11.23 -1.16 -3.83
C PHE A 13 -12.48 -2.04 -3.87
N ASP A 14 -13.15 -2.26 -2.74
CA ASP A 14 -14.33 -3.12 -2.67
C ASP A 14 -15.48 -2.60 -3.54
N HIS A 15 -15.68 -1.28 -3.57
CA HIS A 15 -16.67 -0.66 -4.45
C HIS A 15 -16.30 -0.83 -5.93
N ALA A 16 -15.06 -0.50 -6.30
CA ALA A 16 -14.59 -0.61 -7.68
C ALA A 16 -14.61 -2.06 -8.19
N PHE A 17 -14.22 -3.02 -7.35
CA PHE A 17 -14.20 -4.43 -7.71
C PHE A 17 -15.61 -4.99 -7.92
N ARG A 18 -16.58 -4.62 -7.07
CA ARG A 18 -18.00 -5.01 -7.27
C ARG A 18 -18.57 -4.42 -8.56
N ALA A 19 -18.31 -3.14 -8.83
CA ALA A 19 -18.76 -2.51 -10.07
C ALA A 19 -18.18 -3.20 -11.32
N ALA A 20 -16.89 -3.54 -11.30
CA ALA A 20 -16.24 -4.25 -12.39
C ALA A 20 -16.79 -5.67 -12.60
N LEU A 21 -17.15 -6.38 -11.52
CA LEU A 21 -17.80 -7.70 -11.63
C LEU A 21 -19.20 -7.59 -12.25
N ASP A 22 -19.97 -6.58 -11.86
CA ASP A 22 -21.30 -6.34 -12.42
C ASP A 22 -21.23 -5.97 -13.91
N GLU A 23 -20.25 -5.19 -14.31
CA GLU A 23 -19.99 -4.85 -15.73
C GLU A 23 -19.57 -6.09 -16.52
N ALA A 24 -18.59 -6.84 -16.03
CA ALA A 24 -18.14 -8.07 -16.66
C ALA A 24 -19.24 -9.11 -16.79
N ALA A 25 -20.18 -9.19 -15.83
CA ALA A 25 -21.30 -10.10 -15.90
C ALA A 25 -22.33 -9.70 -16.98
N ARG A 26 -22.48 -8.40 -17.26
CA ARG A 26 -23.37 -7.90 -18.32
C ARG A 26 -22.77 -8.10 -19.71
N ASP A 27 -21.49 -7.79 -19.85
CA ASP A 27 -20.80 -7.78 -21.14
C ASP A 27 -20.08 -9.10 -21.44
N LEU A 28 -20.07 -10.02 -20.46
CA LEU A 28 -19.35 -11.30 -20.49
C LEU A 28 -17.85 -11.14 -20.76
N ASP A 29 -17.28 -10.00 -20.35
CA ASP A 29 -15.88 -9.64 -20.52
C ASP A 29 -15.19 -9.39 -19.18
N LEU A 30 -14.25 -10.26 -18.80
CA LEU A 30 -13.49 -10.16 -17.57
C LEU A 30 -12.31 -9.19 -17.65
N THR A 31 -12.06 -8.59 -18.82
CA THR A 31 -10.96 -7.64 -19.03
C THR A 31 -11.05 -6.47 -18.04
N VAL A 32 -12.26 -5.96 -17.78
CA VAL A 32 -12.49 -4.85 -16.83
C VAL A 32 -12.12 -5.23 -15.39
N VAL A 33 -12.40 -6.46 -14.97
CA VAL A 33 -12.03 -6.97 -13.64
C VAL A 33 -10.52 -7.07 -13.52
N HIS A 34 -9.85 -7.62 -14.54
CA HIS A 34 -8.39 -7.74 -14.56
C HIS A 34 -7.71 -6.36 -14.50
N GLN A 35 -8.17 -5.39 -15.29
CA GLN A 35 -7.64 -4.02 -15.26
C GLN A 35 -7.83 -3.37 -13.89
N THR A 36 -8.98 -3.57 -13.26
CA THR A 36 -9.28 -3.05 -11.92
C THR A 36 -8.30 -3.62 -10.90
N VAL A 37 -8.10 -4.94 -10.87
CA VAL A 37 -7.16 -5.59 -9.94
C VAL A 37 -5.73 -5.08 -10.15
N GLU A 38 -5.26 -4.97 -11.40
CA GLU A 38 -3.88 -4.51 -11.68
C GLU A 38 -3.66 -3.02 -11.38
N TYR A 39 -4.68 -2.19 -11.53
CA TYR A 39 -4.64 -0.79 -11.06
C TYR A 39 -4.42 -0.73 -9.54
N TRP A 40 -5.23 -1.46 -8.79
CA TRP A 40 -5.14 -1.47 -7.32
C TRP A 40 -3.90 -2.17 -6.81
N ARG A 41 -3.38 -3.17 -7.52
CA ARG A 41 -2.11 -3.81 -7.22
C ARG A 41 -0.95 -2.82 -7.30
N ARG A 42 -0.86 -2.02 -8.37
CA ARG A 42 0.15 -0.95 -8.48
C ARG A 42 0.02 0.07 -7.36
N ARG A 43 -1.21 0.46 -7.02
CA ARG A 43 -1.47 1.41 -5.94
C ARG A 43 -1.03 0.86 -4.58
N ALA A 44 -1.34 -0.41 -4.30
CA ALA A 44 -0.88 -1.12 -3.11
C ALA A 44 0.65 -1.13 -3.01
N TRP A 45 1.36 -1.40 -4.11
CA TRP A 45 2.83 -1.35 -4.15
C TRP A 45 3.37 0.04 -3.80
N ILE A 46 2.85 1.09 -4.43
CA ILE A 46 3.28 2.48 -4.18
C ILE A 46 3.02 2.90 -2.72
N THR A 47 1.87 2.54 -2.16
CA THR A 47 1.55 2.87 -0.77
C THR A 47 2.32 2.03 0.24
N ARG A 48 2.62 0.77 -0.11
CA ARG A 48 3.43 -0.13 0.72
C ARG A 48 4.89 0.29 0.78
N ASP A 49 5.40 0.93 -0.27
CA ASP A 49 6.77 1.47 -0.31
C ASP A 49 6.99 2.53 0.79
N ARG A 50 5.95 3.24 1.28
CA ARG A 50 6.11 4.11 2.46
C ARG A 50 6.40 3.35 3.75
N ASP A 51 5.77 2.19 3.96
CA ASP A 51 6.04 1.34 5.13
C ASP A 51 7.40 0.66 5.01
N GLU A 52 7.78 0.26 3.80
CA GLU A 52 9.10 -0.30 3.51
C GLU A 52 10.20 0.75 3.70
N HIS A 53 10.02 1.94 3.16
CA HIS A 53 10.90 3.09 3.36
C HIS A 53 11.02 3.44 4.85
N ARG A 54 9.91 3.44 5.60
CA ARG A 54 9.93 3.64 7.05
C ARG A 54 10.74 2.57 7.78
N ARG A 55 10.62 1.30 7.39
CA ARG A 55 11.43 0.21 7.95
C ARG A 55 12.91 0.38 7.63
N VAL A 56 13.26 0.69 6.38
CA VAL A 56 14.65 0.89 5.94
C VAL A 56 15.30 2.05 6.70
N VAL A 57 14.62 3.19 6.83
CA VAL A 57 15.12 4.34 7.59
C VAL A 57 15.30 3.99 9.07
N ARG A 58 14.33 3.28 9.67
CA ARG A 58 14.42 2.85 11.07
C ARG A 58 15.59 1.90 11.31
N ASP A 59 15.78 0.93 10.42
CA ASP A 59 16.90 -0.01 10.50
C ASP A 59 18.25 0.70 10.34
N ALA A 60 18.32 1.71 9.46
CA ALA A 60 19.51 2.54 9.28
C ALA A 60 19.82 3.38 10.53
N VAL A 61 18.82 4.03 11.13
CA VAL A 61 19.01 4.81 12.38
C VAL A 61 19.42 3.90 13.54
N THR A 62 18.81 2.72 13.66
CA THR A 62 19.15 1.75 14.70
C THR A 62 20.61 1.29 14.58
N GLN A 63 21.07 1.03 13.35
CA GLN A 63 22.46 0.63 13.11
C GLN A 63 23.47 1.74 13.40
N LEU A 64 23.14 3.00 13.09
CA LEU A 64 24.05 4.14 13.25
C LEU A 64 24.09 4.70 14.67
N THR A 65 22.95 4.71 15.36
CA THR A 65 22.81 5.30 16.70
C THR A 65 22.81 4.26 17.82
N GLY A 66 22.57 2.99 17.50
CA GLY A 66 22.46 1.90 18.47
C GLY A 66 21.10 1.80 19.18
N GLU A 67 20.17 2.73 18.92
CA GLU A 67 18.85 2.81 19.54
C GLU A 67 17.76 2.77 18.45
N ALA A 68 16.72 1.96 18.66
CA ALA A 68 15.61 1.87 17.72
C ALA A 68 14.63 3.06 17.91
N PRO A 69 14.29 3.81 16.85
CA PRO A 69 13.28 4.87 16.91
C PRO A 69 11.89 4.33 17.29
N PRO A 70 11.05 5.07 18.03
CA PRO A 70 9.66 4.72 18.33
C PRO A 70 8.80 4.28 17.12
N ASP A 71 7.83 3.38 17.37
CA ASP A 71 6.87 2.82 16.39
C ASP A 71 5.88 3.82 15.81
N ASP A 72 5.75 4.99 16.39
CA ASP A 72 4.93 6.11 15.96
C ASP A 72 5.77 7.29 15.44
N GLU A 73 7.10 7.17 15.47
CA GLU A 73 7.99 8.23 15.00
C GLU A 73 7.86 8.41 13.49
N PRO A 74 7.62 9.66 13.01
CA PRO A 74 7.59 9.96 11.58
C PRO A 74 8.94 9.70 10.91
N THR A 75 8.91 9.17 9.68
CA THR A 75 10.12 8.78 8.94
C THR A 75 11.08 9.96 8.72
N ASP A 76 10.56 11.18 8.51
CA ASP A 76 11.35 12.40 8.32
C ASP A 76 12.12 12.84 9.58
N VAL A 77 11.64 12.47 10.77
CA VAL A 77 12.34 12.72 12.03
C VAL A 77 13.48 11.71 12.20
N SER A 78 13.24 10.46 11.82
CA SER A 78 14.27 9.42 11.83
C SER A 78 15.39 9.71 10.82
N GLU A 79 15.07 10.19 9.62
CA GLU A 79 16.06 10.58 8.60
C GLU A 79 17.04 11.66 9.06
N ARG A 80 16.60 12.58 9.91
CA ARG A 80 17.46 13.64 10.47
C ARG A 80 18.52 13.13 11.45
N ARG A 81 18.43 11.86 11.88
CA ARG A 81 19.41 11.20 12.75
C ARG A 81 20.47 10.41 11.98
N LEU A 82 20.26 10.19 10.67
CA LEU A 82 21.28 9.67 9.75
C LEU A 82 22.31 10.76 9.46
#